data_AF-L1LDK6-F1
#
_entry.id   AF-L1LDK6-F1
#
_cell.length_a   1.000
_cell.length_b   1.000
_cell.length_c   1.000
_cell.angle_alpha   90.00
_cell.angle_beta   90.00
_cell.angle_gamma   90.00
#
_symmetry.space_group_name_H-M   'P 1'
#
loop_
_entity.id
_entity.type
_entity.pdbx_description
1 polymer ?
#
loop_
_entity_poly.entity_id
_entity_poly.type
_entity_poly.pdbx_seq_one_letter_code
_entity_poly.pdbx_strand_id
1 'polypeptide(L)'
;MSKGKTVEVDISYYPRNGEVKKDDKGYYYDSSSGGKVLVTDAWYPDPDGTYMKLTHTPENAKIQNIYHSGNPLSGITDLGTHKSVSVYYWSLDETFENPLLIQLGDEYYIWSKSGTWTNDPGASNNLRGSLNKQNCERNKAHIVKISERVRSGGSTTYECPSGCGTRINLNNFSGSGLTFCTHSISSGSYYAPSFSVSGFINGNSWQAGLPSIRDSSSITVYFESKNNIPIVIDYQKGGEHWFRRNTKDNKTWTAVPKDQASGDKTEKLLNQNPYYLQITLDLSNPSGTYSDNGVSITVRNTPIGDDYYISRHSLCGGLFELKGVTHNDAPLTDIKSGEKLESVSAYYYGTDLKVDRLLRVELRSHNGDVHGHFYKSPKDNESMVLSKSSESSNTGILAGTSVGTGLGGAGLGALAVWKGPALIAKLIARL
;
A
#
# COMPACT_ATOMS: atom_id res chain seq x y z
N MET A 1 -37.49 26.46 -4.20
CA MET A 1 -36.29 25.60 -4.30
C MET A 1 -35.48 25.81 -3.04
N SER A 2 -35.34 24.81 -2.17
CA SER A 2 -34.41 24.91 -1.04
C SER A 2 -33.00 25.10 -1.59
N LYS A 3 -32.31 26.18 -1.20
CA LYS A 3 -30.87 26.32 -1.49
C LYS A 3 -30.20 25.04 -1.02
N GLY A 4 -29.61 24.29 -1.96
CA GLY A 4 -28.96 23.01 -1.65
C GLY A 4 -27.88 23.26 -0.60
N LYS A 5 -27.85 22.41 0.45
CA LYS A 5 -26.84 22.49 1.50
C LYS A 5 -25.45 22.31 0.89
N THR A 6 -24.51 23.14 1.29
CA THR A 6 -23.10 23.05 0.89
C THR A 6 -22.22 22.77 2.10
N VAL A 7 -21.04 22.18 1.89
CA VAL A 7 -20.04 21.90 2.93
C VAL A 7 -18.64 22.31 2.48
N GLU A 8 -17.76 22.54 3.45
CA GLU A 8 -16.33 22.72 3.26
C GLU A 8 -15.63 21.41 3.61
N VAL A 9 -14.76 20.95 2.73
CA VAL A 9 -14.05 19.68 2.91
C VAL A 9 -12.60 19.97 3.28
N ASP A 10 -12.17 19.65 4.50
CA ASP A 10 -10.76 19.70 4.86
C ASP A 10 -10.11 18.32 4.65
N ILE A 11 -9.16 18.26 3.71
CA ILE A 11 -8.45 17.03 3.34
C ILE A 11 -7.36 16.63 4.34
N SER A 12 -7.03 17.48 5.32
CA SER A 12 -6.11 17.14 6.41
C SER A 12 -6.72 16.24 7.50
N TYR A 13 -8.03 15.98 7.42
CA TYR A 13 -8.72 15.11 8.36
C TYR A 13 -8.63 13.65 7.95
N TYR A 14 -8.15 12.80 8.87
CA TYR A 14 -7.93 11.38 8.64
C TYR A 14 -8.39 10.54 9.83
N PRO A 15 -8.66 9.23 9.64
CA PRO A 15 -8.94 8.35 10.76
C PRO A 15 -7.80 8.38 11.78
N ARG A 16 -8.10 8.69 13.05
CA ARG A 16 -7.16 8.94 14.19
C ARG A 16 -6.71 10.38 14.40
N ASN A 17 -7.07 11.30 13.52
CA ASN A 17 -7.04 12.72 13.85
C ASN A 17 -8.03 12.99 14.99
N GLY A 18 -7.65 13.73 16.03
CA GLY A 18 -8.51 14.00 17.20
C GLY A 18 -9.80 14.76 16.88
N GLU A 19 -9.88 15.39 15.71
CA GLU A 19 -11.07 16.11 15.23
C GLU A 19 -12.05 15.19 14.48
N VAL A 20 -11.59 14.00 14.05
CA VAL A 20 -12.41 13.01 13.35
C VAL A 20 -13.08 12.09 14.37
N LYS A 21 -14.40 12.11 14.35
CA LYS A 21 -15.29 11.29 15.18
C LYS A 21 -15.52 9.93 14.51
N LYS A 22 -16.05 8.97 15.28
CA LYS A 22 -16.41 7.63 14.81
C LYS A 22 -17.83 7.28 15.24
N ASP A 23 -18.63 6.76 14.32
CA ASP A 23 -19.96 6.20 14.56
C ASP A 23 -20.13 4.83 13.85
N ASP A 24 -21.38 4.36 13.74
CA ASP A 24 -21.81 3.14 13.04
C ASP A 24 -21.56 3.19 11.52
N LYS A 25 -21.42 4.39 10.94
CA LYS A 25 -21.10 4.56 9.51
C LYS A 25 -19.60 4.72 9.25
N GLY A 26 -18.78 4.75 10.28
CA GLY A 26 -17.32 4.88 10.19
C GLY A 26 -16.80 6.20 10.72
N TYR A 27 -15.79 6.76 10.06
CA TYR A 27 -15.15 8.00 10.49
C TYR A 27 -15.81 9.21 9.84
N TYR A 28 -15.93 10.31 10.58
CA TYR A 28 -16.53 11.55 10.05
C TYR A 28 -16.06 12.79 10.82
N TYR A 29 -16.31 13.96 10.25
CA TYR A 29 -16.21 15.23 10.96
C TYR A 29 -17.39 16.14 10.57
N ASP A 30 -17.63 17.16 11.39
CA ASP A 30 -18.62 18.20 11.10
C ASP A 30 -17.90 19.36 10.42
N SER A 31 -18.32 19.70 9.20
CA SER A 31 -17.79 20.83 8.42
C SER A 31 -18.02 22.16 9.15
N SER A 32 -17.07 23.09 9.05
CA SER A 32 -17.15 24.47 9.56
C SER A 32 -18.38 25.22 9.04
N SER A 33 -18.73 25.02 7.78
CA SER A 33 -19.94 25.56 7.14
C SER A 33 -21.23 24.78 7.46
N GLY A 34 -21.12 23.74 8.31
CA GLY A 34 -22.21 22.88 8.75
C GLY A 34 -22.44 21.68 7.85
N GLY A 35 -22.81 20.53 8.42
CA GLY A 35 -22.99 19.26 7.71
C GLY A 35 -21.89 18.26 8.01
N LYS A 36 -22.19 16.99 7.74
CA LYS A 36 -21.32 15.87 8.08
C LYS A 36 -20.53 15.42 6.86
N VAL A 37 -19.25 15.16 7.02
CA VAL A 37 -18.38 14.63 5.97
C VAL A 37 -17.81 13.30 6.44
N LEU A 38 -18.12 12.22 5.72
CA LEU A 38 -17.59 10.88 5.98
C LEU A 38 -16.17 10.78 5.45
N VAL A 39 -15.29 10.12 6.20
CA VAL A 39 -13.89 9.89 5.84
C VAL A 39 -13.63 8.39 5.76
N THR A 40 -13.06 7.96 4.64
CA THR A 40 -12.61 6.58 4.43
C THR A 40 -11.17 6.58 3.95
N ASP A 41 -10.42 5.54 4.28
CA ASP A 41 -9.04 5.36 3.85
C ASP A 41 -8.88 4.07 3.03
N ALA A 42 -7.93 4.10 2.11
CA ALA A 42 -7.56 2.96 1.27
C ALA A 42 -6.08 3.05 0.90
N TRP A 43 -5.46 1.92 0.59
CA TRP A 43 -4.04 1.87 0.23
C TRP A 43 -3.84 1.70 -1.26
N TYR A 44 -2.77 2.28 -1.80
CA TYR A 44 -2.43 2.20 -3.22
C TYR A 44 -0.91 2.10 -3.45
N PRO A 45 -0.44 1.30 -4.43
CA PRO A 45 -1.19 0.18 -5.00
C PRO A 45 -1.36 -0.90 -3.93
N ASP A 46 -2.46 -1.64 -3.95
CA ASP A 46 -2.63 -2.81 -3.11
C ASP A 46 -1.91 -4.01 -3.77
N PRO A 47 -1.09 -4.82 -3.07
CA PRO A 47 -0.79 -4.81 -1.64
C PRO A 47 0.51 -4.08 -1.23
N ASP A 48 1.21 -3.34 -2.09
CA ASP A 48 2.43 -2.60 -1.71
C ASP A 48 2.13 -1.52 -0.64
N GLY A 49 1.05 -0.75 -0.83
CA GLY A 49 0.57 0.33 0.03
C GLY A 49 1.53 1.50 0.20
N THR A 50 2.27 1.84 -0.86
CA THR A 50 3.17 3.01 -0.88
C THR A 50 2.42 4.32 -0.57
N TYR A 51 1.15 4.41 -0.93
CA TYR A 51 0.32 5.59 -0.80
C TYR A 51 -0.94 5.29 0.01
N MET A 52 -1.36 6.27 0.80
CA MET A 52 -2.66 6.29 1.46
C MET A 52 -3.59 7.19 0.67
N LYS A 53 -4.78 6.71 0.32
CA LYS A 53 -5.87 7.47 -0.26
C LYS A 53 -6.91 7.75 0.82
N LEU A 54 -7.15 9.02 1.14
CA LEU A 54 -8.28 9.43 1.98
C LEU A 54 -9.41 9.92 1.08
N THR A 55 -10.65 9.56 1.40
CA THR A 55 -11.84 9.98 0.65
C THR A 55 -12.86 10.61 1.57
N HIS A 56 -13.17 11.88 1.30
CA HIS A 56 -14.07 12.74 2.04
C HIS A 56 -15.38 12.85 1.26
N THR A 57 -16.49 12.41 1.88
CA THR A 57 -17.80 12.33 1.24
C THR A 57 -18.83 13.10 2.06
N PRO A 58 -19.27 14.27 1.60
CA PRO A 58 -20.36 15.01 2.23
C PRO A 58 -21.68 14.23 2.30
N GLU A 59 -22.34 14.22 3.45
CA GLU A 59 -23.66 13.60 3.62
C GLU A 59 -24.76 14.61 3.26
N ASN A 60 -25.48 14.36 2.16
CA ASN A 60 -26.59 15.18 1.67
C ASN A 60 -26.24 16.66 1.39
N ALA A 61 -25.01 16.93 0.95
CA ALA A 61 -24.54 18.28 0.62
C ALA A 61 -23.62 18.28 -0.61
N LYS A 62 -23.43 19.46 -1.20
CA LYS A 62 -22.45 19.71 -2.28
C LYS A 62 -21.15 20.26 -1.71
N ILE A 63 -20.03 19.98 -2.36
CA ILE A 63 -18.72 20.54 -1.97
C ILE A 63 -18.66 22.00 -2.43
N GLN A 64 -18.38 22.91 -1.50
CA GLN A 64 -18.21 24.33 -1.78
C GLN A 64 -16.74 24.70 -1.96
N ASN A 65 -15.91 24.28 -1.01
CA ASN A 65 -14.49 24.57 -0.94
C ASN A 65 -13.74 23.32 -0.46
N ILE A 66 -12.47 23.22 -0.84
CA ILE A 66 -11.54 22.23 -0.29
C ILE A 66 -10.47 23.00 0.50
N TYR A 67 -10.20 22.54 1.71
CA TYR A 67 -9.20 23.08 2.62
C TYR A 67 -8.11 22.05 2.89
N HIS A 68 -6.91 22.51 3.22
CA HIS A 68 -5.85 21.68 3.80
C HIS A 68 -5.28 22.41 5.00
N SER A 69 -5.45 21.84 6.19
CA SER A 69 -5.04 22.42 7.47
C SER A 69 -5.58 23.84 7.64
N GLY A 70 -6.87 24.03 7.37
CA GLY A 70 -7.56 25.32 7.48
C GLY A 70 -7.28 26.33 6.36
N ASN A 71 -6.43 26.01 5.37
CA ASN A 71 -6.15 26.89 4.24
C ASN A 71 -6.92 26.48 2.98
N PRO A 72 -7.65 27.39 2.31
CA PRO A 72 -8.40 27.04 1.11
C PRO A 72 -7.46 26.71 -0.05
N LEU A 73 -7.79 25.66 -0.79
CA LEU A 73 -7.05 25.25 -1.98
C LEU A 73 -7.55 26.01 -3.20
N SER A 74 -6.61 26.54 -4.00
CA SER A 74 -6.90 27.28 -5.22
C SER A 74 -6.63 26.44 -6.48
N GLY A 75 -7.28 26.78 -7.59
CA GLY A 75 -7.05 26.16 -8.91
C GLY A 75 -7.94 24.96 -9.24
N ILE A 76 -8.85 24.59 -8.34
CA ILE A 76 -9.85 23.53 -8.55
C ILE A 76 -11.22 24.19 -8.74
N THR A 77 -11.88 23.93 -9.86
CA THR A 77 -13.21 24.48 -10.19
C THR A 77 -14.29 23.43 -10.07
N ASP A 78 -15.56 23.84 -10.23
CA ASP A 78 -16.71 22.95 -10.40
C ASP A 78 -16.97 21.95 -9.25
N LEU A 79 -16.45 22.26 -8.05
CA LEU A 79 -16.53 21.44 -6.84
C LEU A 79 -17.96 20.94 -6.54
N GLY A 80 -18.96 21.79 -6.75
CA GLY A 80 -20.37 21.46 -6.46
C GLY A 80 -20.99 20.37 -7.35
N THR A 81 -20.27 19.90 -8.37
CA THR A 81 -20.69 18.78 -9.24
C THR A 81 -20.20 17.43 -8.73
N HIS A 82 -19.20 17.40 -7.86
CA HIS A 82 -18.59 16.16 -7.36
C HIS A 82 -19.23 15.72 -6.04
N LYS A 83 -19.27 14.40 -5.83
CA LYS A 83 -19.85 13.77 -4.63
C LYS A 83 -18.86 13.56 -3.50
N SER A 84 -17.57 13.56 -3.81
CA SER A 84 -16.50 13.27 -2.86
C SER A 84 -15.19 13.88 -3.36
N VAL A 85 -14.27 14.10 -2.43
CA VAL A 85 -12.88 14.45 -2.70
C VAL A 85 -12.03 13.30 -2.22
N SER A 86 -11.14 12.78 -3.06
CA SER A 86 -10.08 11.90 -2.59
C SER A 86 -8.73 12.60 -2.65
N VAL A 87 -7.85 12.29 -1.72
CA VAL A 87 -6.49 12.81 -1.67
C VAL A 87 -5.52 11.66 -1.42
N TYR A 88 -4.37 11.70 -2.08
CA TYR A 88 -3.32 10.70 -1.92
C TYR A 88 -2.15 11.30 -1.14
N TYR A 89 -1.65 10.55 -0.16
CA TYR A 89 -0.49 10.86 0.66
C TYR A 89 0.53 9.74 0.58
N TRP A 90 1.78 10.04 0.92
CA TRP A 90 2.78 9.00 1.10
C TRP A 90 2.50 8.22 2.39
N SER A 91 2.68 6.90 2.37
CA SER A 91 2.42 6.04 3.54
C SER A 91 3.23 6.41 4.79
N LEU A 92 4.38 7.08 4.61
CA LEU A 92 5.26 7.52 5.70
C LEU A 92 5.12 9.02 6.01
N ASP A 93 4.14 9.70 5.40
CA ASP A 93 3.71 11.05 5.77
C ASP A 93 2.62 10.95 6.86
N GLU A 94 3.06 10.66 8.09
CA GLU A 94 2.18 10.36 9.23
C GLU A 94 1.28 11.53 9.65
N THR A 95 1.68 12.77 9.33
CA THR A 95 0.92 13.98 9.64
C THR A 95 0.05 14.44 8.47
N PHE A 96 0.13 13.76 7.30
CA PHE A 96 -0.63 14.09 6.10
C PHE A 96 -0.43 15.56 5.66
N GLU A 97 0.81 16.06 5.84
CA GLU A 97 1.21 17.43 5.52
C GLU A 97 1.43 17.64 4.02
N ASN A 98 1.68 16.57 3.27
CA ASN A 98 2.10 16.64 1.88
C ASN A 98 1.12 15.91 0.95
N PRO A 99 -0.07 16.48 0.68
CA PRO A 99 -1.01 15.91 -0.27
C PRO A 99 -0.36 15.81 -1.65
N LEU A 100 -0.23 14.60 -2.18
CA LEU A 100 0.45 14.38 -3.46
C LEU A 100 -0.45 14.68 -4.64
N LEU A 101 -1.72 14.29 -4.53
CA LEU A 101 -2.69 14.40 -5.61
C LEU A 101 -4.10 14.49 -5.02
N ILE A 102 -4.97 15.29 -5.63
CA ILE A 102 -6.41 15.35 -5.34
C ILE A 102 -7.19 14.76 -6.51
N GLN A 103 -8.19 13.93 -6.22
CA GLN A 103 -9.08 13.32 -7.21
C GLN A 103 -10.53 13.77 -6.97
N LEU A 104 -11.18 14.23 -8.04
CA LEU A 104 -12.59 14.62 -8.08
C LEU A 104 -13.28 13.86 -9.22
N GLY A 105 -13.98 12.77 -8.89
CA GLY A 105 -14.48 11.85 -9.92
C GLY A 105 -13.33 11.24 -10.72
N ASP A 106 -13.30 11.49 -12.02
CA ASP A 106 -12.26 11.00 -12.94
C ASP A 106 -11.14 12.02 -13.18
N GLU A 107 -11.23 13.20 -12.57
CA GLU A 107 -10.24 14.26 -12.68
C GLU A 107 -9.23 14.19 -11.54
N TYR A 108 -7.98 14.50 -11.87
CA TYR A 108 -6.85 14.45 -10.95
C TYR A 108 -6.15 15.81 -10.96
N TYR A 109 -5.69 16.28 -9.81
CA TYR A 109 -5.06 17.57 -9.64
C TYR A 109 -3.74 17.40 -8.89
N ILE A 110 -2.70 18.09 -9.36
CA ILE A 110 -1.37 18.13 -8.73
C ILE A 110 -1.03 19.55 -8.30
N TRP A 111 -0.13 19.67 -7.33
CA TRP A 111 0.37 20.96 -6.89
C TRP A 111 1.42 21.49 -7.88
N SER A 112 1.12 22.62 -8.52
CA SER A 112 2.01 23.23 -9.49
C SER A 112 3.12 24.05 -8.80
N LYS A 113 4.18 24.35 -9.55
CA LYS A 113 5.25 25.24 -9.08
C LYS A 113 4.78 26.67 -8.80
N SER A 114 3.64 27.08 -9.37
CA SER A 114 3.01 28.40 -9.10
C SER A 114 2.22 28.43 -7.78
N GLY A 115 2.19 27.34 -7.01
CA GLY A 115 1.49 27.32 -5.72
C GLY A 115 -0.02 27.19 -5.86
N THR A 116 -0.50 26.56 -6.94
CA THR A 116 -1.92 26.29 -7.18
C THR A 116 -2.12 24.85 -7.62
N TRP A 117 -3.30 24.28 -7.36
CA TRP A 117 -3.65 22.97 -7.91
C TRP A 117 -4.02 23.08 -9.39
N THR A 118 -3.53 22.15 -10.19
CA THR A 118 -3.77 22.12 -11.65
C THR A 118 -4.16 20.72 -12.08
N ASN A 119 -5.10 20.61 -13.02
CA ASN A 119 -5.51 19.33 -13.59
C ASN A 119 -4.30 18.58 -14.18
N ASP A 120 -4.13 17.31 -13.80
CA ASP A 120 -3.14 16.37 -14.35
C ASP A 120 -3.88 15.26 -15.11
N PRO A 121 -4.14 15.46 -16.42
CA PRO A 121 -4.82 14.45 -17.22
C PRO A 121 -3.94 13.20 -17.43
N GLY A 122 -2.64 13.25 -17.13
CA GLY A 122 -1.76 12.09 -17.21
C GLY A 122 -1.97 11.08 -16.08
N ALA A 123 -2.45 11.55 -14.92
CA ALA A 123 -2.66 10.70 -13.75
C ALA A 123 -3.77 9.67 -13.95
N SER A 124 -4.79 9.94 -14.78
CA SER A 124 -5.83 8.96 -15.09
C SER A 124 -5.28 7.72 -15.82
N ASN A 125 -4.25 7.91 -16.66
CA ASN A 125 -3.61 6.84 -17.41
C ASN A 125 -2.46 6.17 -16.64
N ASN A 126 -1.79 6.92 -15.75
CA ASN A 126 -0.64 6.42 -14.99
C ASN A 126 -0.58 7.04 -13.58
N LEU A 127 -1.57 6.69 -12.76
CA LEU A 127 -1.70 7.23 -11.39
C LEU A 127 -0.44 7.02 -10.55
N ARG A 128 0.13 5.80 -10.58
CA ARG A 128 1.39 5.50 -9.86
C ARG A 128 2.54 6.40 -10.32
N GLY A 129 2.67 6.65 -11.62
CA GLY A 129 3.68 7.57 -12.17
C GLY A 129 3.54 9.00 -11.65
N SER A 130 2.33 9.56 -11.68
CA SER A 130 2.07 10.91 -11.15
C SER A 130 2.33 10.99 -9.64
N LEU A 131 1.87 9.99 -8.87
CA LEU A 131 2.13 9.91 -7.43
C LEU A 131 3.62 9.81 -7.11
N ASN A 132 4.38 8.99 -7.84
CA ASN A 132 5.83 8.86 -7.67
C ASN A 132 6.56 10.19 -7.92
N LYS A 133 6.15 10.92 -8.95
CA LYS A 133 6.72 12.22 -9.28
C LYS A 133 6.45 13.23 -8.17
N GLN A 134 5.19 13.38 -7.77
CA GLN A 134 4.78 14.28 -6.68
C GLN A 134 5.45 13.91 -5.36
N ASN A 135 5.56 12.61 -5.05
CA ASN A 135 6.21 12.14 -3.82
C ASN A 135 7.71 12.46 -3.80
N CYS A 136 8.40 12.32 -4.94
CA CYS A 136 9.79 12.74 -5.02
C CYS A 136 9.94 14.25 -4.85
N GLU A 137 9.08 15.05 -5.50
CA GLU A 137 9.16 16.51 -5.44
C GLU A 137 8.88 17.05 -4.02
N ARG A 138 7.84 16.52 -3.36
CA ARG A 138 7.34 17.02 -2.07
C ARG A 138 8.01 16.36 -0.87
N ASN A 139 8.09 15.03 -0.83
CA ASN A 139 8.62 14.28 0.31
C ASN A 139 10.07 13.81 0.12
N LYS A 140 10.71 14.12 -1.02
CA LYS A 140 12.06 13.63 -1.35
C LYS A 140 12.16 12.10 -1.28
N ALA A 141 11.06 11.41 -1.61
CA ALA A 141 10.97 9.96 -1.59
C ALA A 141 11.16 9.39 -3.02
N HIS A 142 12.29 8.74 -3.25
CA HIS A 142 12.77 8.36 -4.58
C HIS A 142 12.43 6.91 -4.95
N ILE A 143 12.53 6.58 -6.24
CA ILE A 143 12.50 5.19 -6.70
C ILE A 143 13.93 4.70 -6.89
N VAL A 144 14.24 3.52 -6.36
CA VAL A 144 15.56 2.90 -6.53
C VAL A 144 15.52 1.86 -7.64
N LYS A 145 16.41 2.00 -8.64
CA LYS A 145 16.63 0.94 -9.65
C LYS A 145 17.67 -0.04 -9.12
N ILE A 146 17.22 -1.14 -8.54
CA ILE A 146 18.10 -2.13 -7.89
C ILE A 146 18.98 -2.92 -8.87
N SER A 147 18.72 -2.81 -10.18
CA SER A 147 19.56 -3.38 -11.23
C SER A 147 20.75 -2.51 -11.62
N GLU A 148 20.76 -1.23 -11.23
CA GLU A 148 21.84 -0.32 -11.57
C GLU A 148 23.06 -0.61 -10.69
N ARG A 149 24.23 -0.59 -11.31
CA ARG A 149 25.52 -0.81 -10.64
C ARG A 149 26.66 -0.16 -11.43
N VAL A 150 27.80 0.01 -10.78
CA VAL A 150 29.02 0.45 -11.48
C VAL A 150 29.54 -0.72 -12.34
N ARG A 151 29.95 -0.47 -13.59
CA ARG A 151 30.46 -1.54 -14.48
C ARG A 151 31.96 -1.79 -14.34
N SER A 152 32.73 -0.78 -13.95
CA SER A 152 34.18 -0.82 -13.76
C SER A 152 34.55 0.11 -12.61
N GLY A 153 35.41 -0.32 -11.70
CA GLY A 153 35.68 0.32 -10.39
C GLY A 153 35.59 1.86 -10.39
N GLY A 154 34.82 2.40 -9.47
CA GLY A 154 34.54 3.83 -9.36
C GLY A 154 33.14 4.11 -8.82
N SER A 155 32.67 5.35 -9.01
CA SER A 155 31.30 5.76 -8.74
C SER A 155 30.60 6.15 -10.05
N THR A 156 29.30 5.93 -10.12
CA THR A 156 28.46 6.46 -11.21
C THR A 156 27.14 6.98 -10.66
N THR A 157 26.32 7.58 -11.50
CA THR A 157 25.00 8.08 -11.08
C THR A 157 23.95 7.74 -12.11
N TYR A 158 22.70 7.63 -11.67
CA TYR A 158 21.54 7.58 -12.55
C TYR A 158 20.46 8.55 -12.06
N GLU A 159 19.57 8.98 -12.96
CA GLU A 159 18.46 9.86 -12.59
C GLU A 159 17.33 9.06 -11.93
N CYS A 160 16.74 9.64 -10.88
CA CYS A 160 15.60 9.06 -10.19
C CYS A 160 14.48 8.74 -11.21
N PRO A 161 14.01 7.48 -11.30
CA PRO A 161 13.02 7.04 -12.29
C PRO A 161 11.68 7.78 -12.25
N SER A 162 11.38 8.50 -11.16
CA SER A 162 10.18 9.34 -11.05
C SER A 162 10.26 10.64 -11.87
N GLY A 163 11.44 10.98 -12.43
CA GLY A 163 11.62 12.16 -13.28
C GLY A 163 11.81 13.47 -12.53
N CYS A 164 12.10 13.43 -11.23
CA CYS A 164 12.33 14.64 -10.42
C CYS A 164 13.74 15.26 -10.57
N GLY A 165 14.61 14.68 -11.42
CA GLY A 165 15.96 15.19 -11.69
C GLY A 165 17.02 14.90 -10.63
N THR A 166 16.64 14.34 -9.46
CA THR A 166 17.61 13.90 -8.45
C THR A 166 18.49 12.78 -8.99
N ARG A 167 19.80 12.91 -8.82
CA ARG A 167 20.78 11.87 -9.15
C ARG A 167 21.02 10.95 -7.95
N ILE A 168 20.95 9.65 -8.20
CA ILE A 168 21.29 8.62 -7.23
C ILE A 168 22.68 8.10 -7.56
N ASN A 169 23.60 8.22 -6.61
CA ASN A 169 24.96 7.72 -6.70
C ASN A 169 24.98 6.21 -6.51
N LEU A 170 25.91 5.58 -7.21
CA LEU A 170 26.23 4.17 -7.10
C LEU A 170 27.70 4.06 -6.71
N ASN A 171 27.97 3.33 -5.63
CA ASN A 171 29.31 2.95 -5.22
C ASN A 171 29.39 1.43 -5.18
N ASN A 172 30.28 0.85 -5.99
CA ASN A 172 30.48 -0.59 -5.99
C ASN A 172 31.60 -0.98 -5.04
N PHE A 173 31.39 -2.11 -4.38
CA PHE A 173 32.40 -2.75 -3.56
C PHE A 173 32.45 -4.23 -3.93
N SER A 174 33.67 -4.75 -4.04
CA SER A 174 33.95 -6.17 -4.24
C SER A 174 34.86 -6.64 -3.12
N GLY A 175 34.34 -7.52 -2.26
CA GLY A 175 35.09 -8.14 -1.17
C GLY A 175 34.54 -9.53 -0.90
N SER A 176 35.40 -10.44 -0.44
CA SER A 176 35.04 -11.82 -0.01
C SER A 176 34.16 -12.61 -1.00
N GLY A 177 34.31 -12.40 -2.31
CA GLY A 177 33.53 -13.12 -3.34
C GLY A 177 32.12 -12.59 -3.58
N LEU A 178 31.71 -11.53 -2.88
CA LEU A 178 30.43 -10.86 -3.06
C LEU A 178 30.60 -9.52 -3.77
N THR A 179 29.69 -9.24 -4.69
CA THR A 179 29.57 -7.93 -5.34
C THR A 179 28.34 -7.23 -4.77
N PHE A 180 28.52 -6.03 -4.24
CA PHE A 180 27.42 -5.18 -3.82
C PHE A 180 27.57 -3.75 -4.34
N CYS A 181 26.42 -3.09 -4.47
CA CYS A 181 26.32 -1.69 -4.88
C CYS A 181 25.51 -0.91 -3.86
N THR A 182 26.04 0.22 -3.43
CA THR A 182 25.35 1.13 -2.52
C THR A 182 24.76 2.29 -3.32
N HIS A 183 23.45 2.47 -3.19
CA HIS A 183 22.66 3.58 -3.70
C HIS A 183 22.56 4.66 -2.63
N SER A 184 22.90 5.90 -2.96
CA SER A 184 22.74 7.04 -2.06
C SER A 184 22.47 8.32 -2.84
N ILE A 185 22.04 9.38 -2.16
CA ILE A 185 21.94 10.72 -2.77
C ILE A 185 23.21 11.49 -2.44
N SER A 186 23.73 12.23 -3.41
CA SER A 186 24.81 13.18 -3.14
C SER A 186 24.23 14.39 -2.44
N SER A 187 24.75 14.75 -1.27
CA SER A 187 24.64 16.14 -0.83
C SER A 187 26.02 16.75 -0.92
N GLY A 188 26.12 17.96 -1.46
CA GLY A 188 27.32 18.79 -1.28
C GLY A 188 27.55 19.21 0.18
N SER A 189 26.77 18.67 1.13
CA SER A 189 26.90 18.90 2.55
C SER A 189 27.83 17.86 3.18
N TYR A 190 28.49 18.25 4.27
CA TYR A 190 29.36 17.35 5.05
C TYR A 190 28.58 16.19 5.72
N TYR A 191 27.27 16.37 5.93
CA TYR A 191 26.41 15.32 6.47
C TYR A 191 25.85 14.45 5.35
N ALA A 192 25.82 13.13 5.57
CA ALA A 192 25.15 12.23 4.63
C ALA A 192 23.68 12.64 4.54
N PRO A 193 23.15 12.96 3.34
CA PRO A 193 21.75 13.35 3.23
C PRO A 193 20.84 12.20 3.61
N SER A 194 19.66 12.54 4.11
CA SER A 194 18.57 11.58 4.21
C SER A 194 18.19 11.09 2.82
N PHE A 195 18.06 9.77 2.69
CA PHE A 195 17.63 9.07 1.51
C PHE A 195 16.32 8.37 1.80
N SER A 196 15.22 9.00 1.38
CA SER A 196 13.89 8.40 1.44
C SER A 196 13.58 7.68 0.14
N VAL A 197 12.96 6.51 0.23
CA VAL A 197 12.64 5.62 -0.89
C VAL A 197 11.15 5.28 -0.84
N SER A 198 10.44 5.55 -1.92
CA SER A 198 9.02 5.21 -2.08
C SER A 198 8.80 3.85 -2.74
N GLY A 199 9.80 3.31 -3.44
CA GLY A 199 9.73 1.96 -3.98
C GLY A 199 10.95 1.56 -4.80
N PHE A 200 10.90 0.32 -5.30
CA PHE A 200 12.02 -0.33 -5.96
C PHE A 200 11.60 -0.91 -7.31
N ILE A 201 12.47 -0.77 -8.29
CA ILE A 201 12.30 -1.38 -9.62
C ILE A 201 13.56 -2.14 -10.03
N ASN A 202 13.38 -3.26 -10.71
CA ASN A 202 14.44 -3.99 -11.40
C ASN A 202 14.24 -3.82 -12.91
N GLY A 203 15.12 -3.07 -13.57
CA GLY A 203 14.86 -2.56 -14.92
C GLY A 203 13.60 -1.70 -14.93
N ASN A 204 12.54 -2.20 -15.57
CA ASN A 204 11.21 -1.55 -15.64
C ASN A 204 10.14 -2.28 -14.80
N SER A 205 10.51 -3.31 -14.05
CA SER A 205 9.57 -4.10 -13.25
C SER A 205 9.57 -3.65 -11.79
N TRP A 206 8.39 -3.31 -11.28
CA TRP A 206 8.19 -3.08 -9.85
C TRP A 206 8.52 -4.31 -9.02
N GLN A 207 9.03 -4.06 -7.81
CA GLN A 207 9.39 -5.10 -6.86
C GLN A 207 8.46 -4.99 -5.65
N ALA A 208 7.78 -6.08 -5.31
CA ALA A 208 6.89 -6.17 -4.16
C ALA A 208 7.62 -6.76 -2.94
N GLY A 209 7.11 -6.52 -1.74
CA GLY A 209 7.72 -7.02 -0.49
C GLY A 209 8.84 -6.17 0.07
N LEU A 210 9.13 -5.02 -0.55
CA LEU A 210 10.07 -4.02 -0.04
C LEU A 210 9.27 -2.81 0.45
N PRO A 211 9.34 -2.46 1.74
CA PRO A 211 8.58 -1.33 2.28
C PRO A 211 9.14 0.02 1.79
N SER A 212 8.32 1.07 1.87
CA SER A 212 8.82 2.45 1.80
C SER A 212 9.83 2.69 2.93
N ILE A 213 10.83 3.54 2.68
CA ILE A 213 11.87 3.89 3.63
C ILE A 213 11.93 5.41 3.76
N ARG A 214 12.02 5.91 4.99
CA ARG A 214 12.22 7.33 5.29
C ARG A 214 13.61 7.53 5.89
N ASP A 215 14.35 8.55 5.46
CA ASP A 215 15.60 8.98 6.09
C ASP A 215 16.67 7.90 6.30
N SER A 216 16.89 7.02 5.31
CA SER A 216 18.05 6.12 5.33
C SER A 216 19.32 6.85 4.89
N SER A 217 20.51 6.35 5.21
CA SER A 217 21.75 6.87 4.62
C SER A 217 21.98 6.32 3.20
N SER A 218 21.60 5.07 2.98
CA SER A 218 21.88 4.34 1.74
C SER A 218 21.12 3.02 1.65
N ILE A 219 20.96 2.53 0.42
CA ILE A 219 20.46 1.19 0.13
C ILE A 219 21.60 0.38 -0.47
N THR A 220 21.95 -0.75 0.11
CA THR A 220 22.94 -1.68 -0.43
C THR A 220 22.26 -2.86 -1.11
N VAL A 221 22.64 -3.15 -2.34
CA VAL A 221 22.11 -4.26 -3.13
C VAL A 221 23.24 -5.25 -3.37
N TYR A 222 23.06 -6.49 -2.98
CA TYR A 222 23.98 -7.60 -3.22
C TYR A 222 23.55 -8.37 -4.46
N PHE A 223 24.53 -8.75 -5.28
CA PHE A 223 24.31 -9.37 -6.58
C PHE A 223 24.90 -10.78 -6.64
N GLU A 224 24.25 -11.66 -7.39
CA GLU A 224 24.83 -12.93 -7.81
C GLU A 224 25.97 -12.66 -8.81
N SER A 225 27.16 -13.18 -8.53
CA SER A 225 28.39 -12.90 -9.30
C SER A 225 28.32 -13.31 -10.78
N LYS A 226 27.52 -14.33 -11.13
CA LYS A 226 27.44 -14.86 -12.51
C LYS A 226 26.52 -14.02 -13.41
N ASN A 227 25.31 -13.76 -12.94
CA ASN A 227 24.25 -13.18 -13.76
C ASN A 227 23.93 -11.73 -13.40
N ASN A 228 24.56 -11.19 -12.36
CA ASN A 228 24.35 -9.83 -11.89
C ASN A 228 22.89 -9.58 -11.47
N ILE A 229 22.28 -10.62 -10.90
CA ILE A 229 20.91 -10.61 -10.42
C ILE A 229 20.94 -10.07 -8.99
N PRO A 230 20.19 -9.00 -8.65
CA PRO A 230 19.97 -8.60 -7.27
C PRO A 230 19.38 -9.77 -6.48
N ILE A 231 19.97 -10.12 -5.35
CA ILE A 231 19.56 -11.27 -4.53
C ILE A 231 19.22 -10.88 -3.10
N VAL A 232 19.93 -9.88 -2.55
CA VAL A 232 19.69 -9.37 -1.20
C VAL A 232 19.76 -7.84 -1.22
N ILE A 233 18.91 -7.19 -0.44
CA ILE A 233 18.91 -5.75 -0.20
C ILE A 233 19.10 -5.52 1.29
N ASP A 234 19.93 -4.56 1.62
CA ASP A 234 20.15 -4.02 2.96
C ASP A 234 19.90 -2.51 2.93
N TYR A 235 19.26 -1.94 3.95
CA TYR A 235 19.24 -0.49 4.14
C TYR A 235 19.58 -0.13 5.59
N GLN A 236 20.54 0.77 5.79
CA GLN A 236 21.04 1.12 7.12
C GLN A 236 20.02 1.99 7.89
N LYS A 237 18.95 1.37 8.39
CA LYS A 237 17.95 1.99 9.27
C LYS A 237 17.53 0.94 10.30
N GLY A 238 17.46 1.34 11.58
CA GLY A 238 17.15 0.43 12.69
C GLY A 238 15.91 -0.45 12.42
N GLY A 239 15.92 -1.68 12.96
CA GLY A 239 14.89 -2.69 12.70
C GLY A 239 15.31 -3.71 11.65
N GLU A 240 14.34 -4.21 10.88
CA GLU A 240 14.57 -5.08 9.72
C GLU A 240 15.12 -4.26 8.56
N HIS A 241 16.31 -4.63 8.14
CA HIS A 241 17.03 -3.98 7.05
C HIS A 241 17.35 -4.94 5.91
N TRP A 242 17.28 -6.25 6.14
CA TRP A 242 17.64 -7.27 5.16
C TRP A 242 16.42 -7.87 4.48
N PHE A 243 16.43 -7.86 3.16
CA PHE A 243 15.40 -8.43 2.31
C PHE A 243 16.04 -9.34 1.29
N ARG A 244 15.38 -10.45 1.01
CA ARG A 244 15.86 -11.44 0.07
C ARG A 244 14.89 -11.62 -1.07
N ARG A 245 15.43 -11.69 -2.28
CA ARG A 245 14.63 -11.86 -3.48
C ARG A 245 14.08 -13.28 -3.58
N ASN A 246 12.84 -13.38 -4.02
CA ASN A 246 12.29 -14.63 -4.48
C ASN A 246 12.81 -14.97 -5.87
N THR A 247 13.55 -16.06 -5.97
CA THR A 247 14.17 -16.56 -7.22
C THR A 247 13.15 -17.12 -8.21
N LYS A 248 11.95 -17.52 -7.76
CA LYS A 248 10.94 -18.15 -8.61
C LYS A 248 10.25 -17.12 -9.50
N ASP A 249 9.85 -15.98 -8.93
CA ASP A 249 9.13 -14.92 -9.66
C ASP A 249 10.01 -13.73 -10.04
N ASN A 250 11.19 -13.59 -9.43
CA ASN A 250 12.13 -12.49 -9.62
C ASN A 250 11.52 -11.08 -9.38
N LYS A 251 10.40 -10.97 -8.69
CA LYS A 251 9.66 -9.71 -8.47
C LYS A 251 9.26 -9.49 -7.03
N THR A 252 9.24 -10.52 -6.20
CA THR A 252 8.90 -10.42 -4.78
C THR A 252 10.13 -10.54 -3.91
N TRP A 253 10.04 -9.92 -2.73
CA TRP A 253 11.07 -9.90 -1.72
C TRP A 253 10.46 -10.29 -0.38
N THR A 254 11.25 -10.94 0.46
CA THR A 254 10.84 -11.36 1.79
C THR A 254 11.86 -10.86 2.80
N ALA A 255 11.38 -10.29 3.90
CA ALA A 255 12.25 -9.87 5.00
C ALA A 255 13.03 -11.07 5.57
N VAL A 256 14.26 -10.81 5.98
CA VAL A 256 15.12 -11.78 6.65
C VAL A 256 15.19 -11.43 8.14
N PRO A 257 14.81 -12.34 9.04
CA PRO A 257 14.94 -12.13 10.47
C PRO A 257 16.36 -11.73 10.87
N LYS A 258 16.48 -10.82 11.84
CA LYS A 258 17.76 -10.22 12.25
C LYS A 258 18.80 -11.26 12.71
N ASP A 259 18.35 -12.33 13.36
CA ASP A 259 19.20 -13.43 13.81
C ASP A 259 19.77 -14.28 12.66
N GLN A 260 19.15 -14.22 11.48
CA GLN A 260 19.62 -14.88 10.26
C GLN A 260 20.54 -13.98 9.42
N ALA A 261 20.52 -12.66 9.62
CA ALA A 261 21.21 -11.69 8.78
C ALA A 261 22.65 -11.33 9.21
N SER A 262 23.23 -11.97 10.23
CA SER A 262 24.53 -11.57 10.81
C SER A 262 25.74 -12.41 10.32
N GLY A 263 26.80 -11.73 9.88
CA GLY A 263 28.13 -12.29 9.61
C GLY A 263 28.19 -13.28 8.43
N ASP A 264 28.88 -14.41 8.62
CA ASP A 264 29.00 -15.51 7.64
C ASP A 264 27.65 -16.08 7.15
N LYS A 265 26.56 -15.74 7.83
CA LYS A 265 25.20 -16.15 7.43
C LYS A 265 24.75 -15.45 6.15
N THR A 266 25.30 -14.28 5.81
CA THR A 266 24.95 -13.61 4.55
C THR A 266 25.29 -14.49 3.36
N GLU A 267 26.46 -15.12 3.31
CA GLU A 267 26.80 -16.08 2.25
C GLU A 267 25.83 -17.27 2.21
N LYS A 268 25.37 -17.76 3.37
CA LYS A 268 24.35 -18.82 3.43
C LYS A 268 23.00 -18.36 2.88
N LEU A 269 22.60 -17.12 3.16
CA LEU A 269 21.38 -16.53 2.60
C LEU A 269 21.44 -16.44 1.08
N LEU A 270 22.61 -16.13 0.51
CA LEU A 270 22.78 -16.06 -0.95
C LEU A 270 22.71 -17.44 -1.62
N ASN A 271 23.09 -18.50 -0.92
CA ASN A 271 23.18 -19.85 -1.48
C ASN A 271 21.92 -20.72 -1.32
N GLN A 272 20.96 -20.32 -0.48
CA GLN A 272 19.70 -21.07 -0.34
C GLN A 272 18.81 -20.80 -1.56
N ASN A 273 17.95 -21.74 -1.97
CA ASN A 273 16.96 -21.48 -3.02
C ASN A 273 15.83 -22.54 -2.99
N PRO A 274 14.53 -22.16 -2.97
CA PRO A 274 13.91 -20.85 -2.70
C PRO A 274 13.74 -20.56 -1.19
N TYR A 275 13.55 -19.29 -0.83
CA TYR A 275 13.26 -18.86 0.55
C TYR A 275 11.89 -18.19 0.63
N TYR A 276 11.05 -18.71 1.53
CA TYR A 276 9.79 -18.11 1.92
C TYR A 276 9.76 -18.09 3.44
N LEU A 277 9.43 -16.93 4.00
CA LEU A 277 9.34 -16.80 5.44
C LEU A 277 8.09 -17.52 5.94
N GLN A 278 8.23 -18.33 6.97
CA GLN A 278 7.11 -18.92 7.68
C GLN A 278 6.64 -17.96 8.77
N ILE A 279 5.39 -17.50 8.66
CA ILE A 279 4.83 -16.53 9.62
C ILE A 279 3.61 -17.06 10.34
N THR A 280 3.48 -16.67 11.61
CA THR A 280 2.24 -16.81 12.38
C THR A 280 1.53 -15.47 12.37
N LEU A 281 0.32 -15.43 11.83
CA LEU A 281 -0.45 -14.19 11.74
C LEU A 281 -1.37 -14.04 12.94
N ASP A 282 -1.25 -12.92 13.64
CA ASP A 282 -2.21 -12.52 14.66
C ASP A 282 -3.27 -11.58 14.09
N LEU A 283 -4.51 -12.08 14.00
CA LEU A 283 -5.65 -11.38 13.39
C LEU A 283 -6.29 -10.34 14.32
N SER A 284 -5.94 -10.30 15.61
CA SER A 284 -6.45 -9.28 16.54
C SER A 284 -5.86 -7.89 16.33
N ASN A 285 -4.81 -7.76 15.52
CA ASN A 285 -4.21 -6.46 15.22
C ASN A 285 -5.11 -5.71 14.23
N PRO A 286 -5.65 -4.51 14.59
CA PRO A 286 -6.66 -3.89 13.75
C PRO A 286 -6.11 -3.11 12.58
N SER A 287 -4.91 -2.55 12.69
CA SER A 287 -4.27 -1.74 11.66
C SER A 287 -2.85 -1.41 12.07
N GLY A 288 -2.03 -0.95 11.15
CA GLY A 288 -0.64 -0.54 11.43
C GLY A 288 0.32 -1.69 11.17
N THR A 289 1.31 -1.87 12.03
CA THR A 289 2.31 -2.93 11.90
C THR A 289 2.48 -3.68 13.22
N TYR A 290 2.75 -4.97 13.13
CA TYR A 290 3.25 -5.78 14.25
C TYR A 290 4.41 -6.65 13.77
N SER A 291 5.04 -7.41 14.67
CA SER A 291 6.17 -8.25 14.33
C SER A 291 5.92 -9.72 14.68
N ASP A 292 6.26 -10.62 13.78
CA ASP A 292 6.40 -12.06 14.04
C ASP A 292 7.85 -12.46 13.76
N ASN A 293 8.54 -13.01 14.76
CA ASN A 293 9.95 -13.41 14.67
C ASN A 293 10.89 -12.30 14.15
N GLY A 294 10.60 -11.04 14.52
CA GLY A 294 11.38 -9.90 14.06
C GLY A 294 11.17 -9.59 12.57
N VAL A 295 10.02 -9.98 12.00
CA VAL A 295 9.53 -9.59 10.67
C VAL A 295 8.27 -8.75 10.78
N SER A 296 8.22 -7.60 10.11
CA SER A 296 7.14 -6.65 10.18
C SER A 296 5.99 -7.06 9.26
N ILE A 297 4.82 -7.25 9.86
CA ILE A 297 3.58 -7.55 9.17
C ILE A 297 2.74 -6.28 9.14
N THR A 298 2.34 -5.87 7.95
CA THR A 298 1.46 -4.71 7.75
C THR A 298 0.00 -5.15 7.78
N VAL A 299 -0.79 -4.45 8.58
CA VAL A 299 -2.23 -4.63 8.68
C VAL A 299 -2.95 -3.41 8.14
N ARG A 300 -3.82 -3.65 7.15
CA ARG A 300 -4.67 -2.64 6.54
C ARG A 300 -6.11 -2.91 6.88
N ASN A 301 -6.70 -2.00 7.65
CA ASN A 301 -8.13 -2.02 7.90
C ASN A 301 -8.86 -1.24 6.81
N THR A 302 -10.00 -1.72 6.36
CA THR A 302 -10.85 -0.97 5.45
C THR A 302 -12.32 -1.22 5.83
N PRO A 303 -13.14 -0.17 6.04
CA PRO A 303 -14.58 -0.35 6.16
C PRO A 303 -15.15 -0.79 4.81
N ILE A 304 -16.00 -1.82 4.82
CA ILE A 304 -16.69 -2.32 3.63
C ILE A 304 -18.20 -1.98 3.63
N GLY A 305 -18.63 -1.16 4.59
CA GLY A 305 -20.02 -0.67 4.75
C GLY A 305 -20.82 -1.48 5.77
N ASP A 306 -21.98 -0.95 6.20
CA ASP A 306 -22.92 -1.62 7.12
C ASP A 306 -22.25 -2.21 8.38
N ASP A 307 -21.35 -1.47 9.04
CA ASP A 307 -20.52 -1.90 10.18
C ASP A 307 -19.48 -3.01 9.89
N TYR A 308 -19.29 -3.46 8.65
CA TYR A 308 -18.30 -4.48 8.34
C TYR A 308 -16.92 -3.91 8.03
N TYR A 309 -15.89 -4.66 8.45
CA TYR A 309 -14.49 -4.30 8.24
C TYR A 309 -13.69 -5.47 7.69
N ILE A 310 -12.68 -5.17 6.89
CA ILE A 310 -11.65 -6.12 6.46
C ILE A 310 -10.30 -5.68 7.00
N SER A 311 -9.61 -6.58 7.70
CA SER A 311 -8.24 -6.40 8.17
C SER A 311 -7.32 -7.31 7.35
N ARG A 312 -6.52 -6.73 6.46
CA ARG A 312 -5.60 -7.46 5.59
C ARG A 312 -4.17 -7.42 6.13
N HIS A 313 -3.64 -8.60 6.42
CA HIS A 313 -2.28 -8.87 6.88
C HIS A 313 -1.41 -9.24 5.68
N SER A 314 -0.28 -8.57 5.50
CA SER A 314 0.64 -8.83 4.39
C SER A 314 2.07 -8.39 4.70
N LEU A 315 3.02 -8.87 3.91
CA LEU A 315 4.41 -8.40 3.91
C LEU A 315 4.64 -7.35 2.81
N CYS A 316 3.73 -6.38 2.66
CA CYS A 316 3.78 -5.36 1.59
C CYS A 316 3.88 -5.96 0.18
N GLY A 317 3.14 -7.05 -0.07
CA GLY A 317 3.19 -7.81 -1.32
C GLY A 317 4.30 -8.86 -1.41
N GLY A 318 5.15 -8.97 -0.38
CA GLY A 318 6.10 -10.07 -0.24
C GLY A 318 5.39 -11.40 0.01
N LEU A 319 5.95 -12.49 -0.52
CA LEU A 319 5.38 -13.83 -0.36
C LEU A 319 5.83 -14.46 0.96
N PHE A 320 4.92 -15.24 1.56
CA PHE A 320 5.19 -16.00 2.78
C PHE A 320 4.49 -17.37 2.79
N GLU A 321 4.97 -18.23 3.68
CA GLU A 321 4.34 -19.49 4.07
C GLU A 321 3.56 -19.28 5.37
N LEU A 322 2.32 -19.76 5.40
CA LEU A 322 1.51 -19.66 6.60
C LEU A 322 1.89 -20.77 7.58
N LYS A 323 2.52 -20.41 8.70
CA LYS A 323 2.82 -21.34 9.80
C LYS A 323 1.60 -21.60 10.68
N GLY A 324 0.82 -20.55 10.93
CA GLY A 324 -0.38 -20.61 11.75
C GLY A 324 -1.10 -19.26 11.78
N VAL A 325 -2.29 -19.27 12.39
CA VAL A 325 -3.10 -18.07 12.61
C VAL A 325 -3.55 -18.07 14.06
N THR A 326 -3.47 -16.90 14.70
CA THR A 326 -3.95 -16.65 16.05
C THR A 326 -4.91 -15.47 16.06
N HIS A 327 -5.71 -15.38 17.12
CA HIS A 327 -6.48 -14.21 17.44
C HIS A 327 -6.48 -14.04 18.96
N ASN A 328 -5.91 -12.94 19.48
CA ASN A 328 -5.65 -12.74 20.91
C ASN A 328 -4.95 -13.97 21.54
N ASP A 329 -3.85 -14.41 20.92
CA ASP A 329 -3.06 -15.60 21.28
C ASP A 329 -3.78 -16.96 21.16
N ALA A 330 -5.09 -16.99 20.91
CA ALA A 330 -5.83 -18.22 20.69
C ALA A 330 -5.58 -18.75 19.27
N PRO A 331 -5.13 -20.01 19.09
CA PRO A 331 -4.83 -20.55 17.77
C PRO A 331 -6.11 -20.89 16.99
N LEU A 332 -6.18 -20.44 15.73
CA LEU A 332 -7.21 -20.80 14.75
C LEU A 332 -6.72 -22.00 13.93
N THR A 333 -6.79 -23.19 14.53
CA THR A 333 -6.12 -24.41 14.03
C THR A 333 -6.65 -24.96 12.71
N ASP A 334 -7.80 -24.49 12.24
CA ASP A 334 -8.46 -24.90 11.00
C ASP A 334 -7.97 -24.12 9.76
N ILE A 335 -7.29 -22.98 9.97
CA ILE A 335 -6.72 -22.18 8.89
C ILE A 335 -5.30 -22.68 8.58
N LYS A 336 -5.14 -23.28 7.40
CA LYS A 336 -3.86 -23.81 6.91
C LYS A 336 -3.75 -23.56 5.41
N SER A 337 -2.53 -23.31 4.93
CA SER A 337 -2.23 -23.25 3.50
C SER A 337 -0.93 -23.98 3.20
N GLY A 338 -0.92 -24.75 2.11
CA GLY A 338 0.32 -25.27 1.52
C GLY A 338 0.92 -24.32 0.46
N GLU A 339 0.19 -23.25 0.12
CA GLU A 339 0.55 -22.31 -0.93
C GLU A 339 1.37 -21.14 -0.40
N LYS A 340 1.95 -20.37 -1.32
CA LYS A 340 2.61 -19.11 -1.00
C LYS A 340 1.57 -18.01 -1.06
N LEU A 341 1.44 -17.31 0.06
CA LEU A 341 0.41 -16.29 0.24
C LEU A 341 1.00 -14.90 0.02
N GLU A 342 0.20 -14.02 -0.56
CA GLU A 342 0.47 -12.58 -0.61
C GLU A 342 -0.15 -11.86 0.58
N SER A 343 -1.31 -12.35 1.05
CA SER A 343 -2.02 -11.76 2.17
C SER A 343 -3.02 -12.72 2.81
N VAL A 344 -3.41 -12.39 4.03
CA VAL A 344 -4.54 -12.98 4.74
C VAL A 344 -5.47 -11.86 5.18
N SER A 345 -6.75 -11.97 4.87
CA SER A 345 -7.78 -10.98 5.19
C SER A 345 -8.78 -11.54 6.18
N ALA A 346 -8.96 -10.87 7.31
CA ALA A 346 -9.97 -11.19 8.30
C ALA A 346 -11.14 -10.21 8.17
N TYR A 347 -12.37 -10.73 8.12
CA TYR A 347 -13.60 -9.95 7.99
C TYR A 347 -14.32 -9.94 9.33
N TYR A 348 -14.68 -8.75 9.79
CA TYR A 348 -15.30 -8.54 11.10
C TYR A 348 -16.63 -7.81 10.97
N TYR A 349 -17.56 -8.10 11.89
CA TYR A 349 -18.72 -7.28 12.15
C TYR A 349 -18.43 -6.27 13.26
N GLY A 350 -18.72 -5.00 13.05
CA GLY A 350 -18.44 -3.92 13.98
C GLY A 350 -16.96 -3.57 14.09
N THR A 351 -16.67 -2.65 15.00
CA THR A 351 -15.39 -1.93 15.04
C THR A 351 -14.38 -2.50 16.03
N ASP A 352 -14.82 -3.32 16.96
CA ASP A 352 -14.02 -4.13 17.87
C ASP A 352 -13.70 -5.46 17.21
N LEU A 353 -12.41 -5.66 16.88
CA LEU A 353 -11.91 -6.89 16.26
C LEU A 353 -11.78 -8.00 17.31
N LYS A 354 -12.91 -8.36 17.90
CA LYS A 354 -13.01 -9.50 18.81
C LYS A 354 -13.28 -10.75 18.00
N VAL A 355 -12.84 -11.88 18.54
CA VAL A 355 -12.95 -13.18 17.86
C VAL A 355 -14.40 -13.60 17.63
N ASP A 356 -15.33 -13.23 18.53
CA ASP A 356 -16.77 -13.46 18.39
C ASP A 356 -17.40 -12.64 17.26
N ARG A 357 -16.66 -11.69 16.69
CA ARG A 357 -17.07 -10.88 15.55
C ARG A 357 -16.34 -11.23 14.27
N LEU A 358 -15.41 -12.17 14.30
CA LEU A 358 -14.75 -12.69 13.12
C LEU A 358 -15.75 -13.51 12.31
N LEU A 359 -15.97 -13.12 11.06
CA LEU A 359 -16.96 -13.72 10.15
C LEU A 359 -16.29 -14.63 9.12
N ARG A 360 -15.13 -14.22 8.62
CA ARG A 360 -14.42 -14.91 7.56
C ARG A 360 -12.93 -14.62 7.62
N VAL A 361 -12.13 -15.63 7.29
CA VAL A 361 -10.71 -15.44 6.94
C VAL A 361 -10.50 -15.86 5.50
N GLU A 362 -9.90 -14.97 4.72
CA GLU A 362 -9.54 -15.17 3.31
C GLU A 362 -8.04 -15.29 3.17
N LEU A 363 -7.57 -16.35 2.54
CA LEU A 363 -6.17 -16.57 2.17
C LEU A 363 -6.04 -16.28 0.68
N ARG A 364 -5.15 -15.34 0.32
CA ARG A 364 -4.89 -14.99 -1.09
C ARG A 364 -3.53 -15.50 -1.52
N SER A 365 -3.52 -16.39 -2.50
CA SER A 365 -2.30 -16.93 -3.12
C SER A 365 -1.71 -15.96 -4.13
N HIS A 366 -0.42 -16.14 -4.43
CA HIS A 366 0.26 -15.38 -5.48
C HIS A 366 -0.34 -15.55 -6.89
N ASN A 367 -0.99 -16.68 -7.13
CA ASN A 367 -1.61 -16.94 -8.44
C ASN A 367 -3.00 -16.29 -8.56
N GLY A 368 -3.45 -15.58 -7.52
CA GLY A 368 -4.78 -14.99 -7.43
C GLY A 368 -5.85 -15.94 -6.90
N ASP A 369 -5.49 -17.16 -6.51
CA ASP A 369 -6.43 -18.08 -5.88
C ASP A 369 -6.85 -17.55 -4.49
N VAL A 370 -8.13 -17.70 -4.19
CA VAL A 370 -8.73 -17.19 -2.96
C VAL A 370 -9.38 -18.34 -2.21
N HIS A 371 -8.94 -18.59 -0.99
CA HIS A 371 -9.52 -19.60 -0.11
C HIS A 371 -10.20 -18.94 1.10
N GLY A 372 -11.49 -19.22 1.29
CA GLY A 372 -12.27 -18.71 2.41
C GLY A 372 -12.48 -19.74 3.51
N HIS A 373 -12.35 -19.29 4.76
CA HIS A 373 -12.76 -19.99 5.98
C HIS A 373 -13.85 -19.14 6.64
N PHE A 374 -15.03 -19.71 6.90
CA PHE A 374 -16.15 -18.99 7.49
C PHE A 374 -16.26 -19.32 8.98
N TYR A 375 -16.50 -18.29 9.78
CA TYR A 375 -16.72 -18.38 11.21
C TYR A 375 -18.15 -17.98 11.51
N LYS A 376 -18.77 -18.75 12.40
CA LYS A 376 -20.14 -18.50 12.79
C LYS A 376 -20.17 -17.42 13.86
N SER A 377 -21.01 -16.41 13.66
CA SER A 377 -21.33 -15.43 14.69
C SER A 377 -21.97 -16.14 15.90
N PRO A 378 -21.48 -15.95 17.13
CA PRO A 378 -22.07 -16.56 18.32
C PRO A 378 -23.51 -16.12 18.61
N LYS A 379 -24.03 -15.10 17.92
CA LYS A 379 -25.40 -14.61 18.09
C LYS A 379 -26.46 -15.52 17.46
N ASP A 380 -26.07 -16.38 16.52
CA ASP A 380 -27.01 -17.28 15.86
C ASP A 380 -26.90 -18.66 16.52
N ASN A 381 -27.96 -19.14 17.18
CA ASN A 381 -27.95 -20.44 17.85
C ASN A 381 -28.02 -21.64 16.87
N GLU A 382 -27.99 -21.44 15.54
CA GLU A 382 -28.14 -22.53 14.54
C GLU A 382 -26.83 -22.87 13.82
N SER A 383 -26.31 -24.07 14.02
CA SER A 383 -24.99 -24.48 13.49
C SER A 383 -25.03 -24.61 11.96
N MET A 384 -24.26 -23.80 11.22
CA MET A 384 -23.91 -24.10 9.84
C MET A 384 -22.43 -24.48 9.77
N VAL A 385 -22.16 -25.74 9.47
CA VAL A 385 -20.84 -26.19 9.00
C VAL A 385 -20.78 -25.85 7.52
N LEU A 386 -20.23 -24.70 7.16
CA LEU A 386 -20.02 -24.36 5.76
C LEU A 386 -18.74 -25.05 5.25
N SER A 387 -18.91 -25.92 4.26
CA SER A 387 -17.83 -26.60 3.55
C SER A 387 -16.93 -25.61 2.80
N LYS A 388 -15.63 -25.92 2.69
CA LYS A 388 -14.69 -25.26 1.76
C LYS A 388 -15.34 -25.05 0.38
N SER A 389 -15.63 -23.82 0.00
CA SER A 389 -15.84 -23.48 -1.41
C SER A 389 -14.51 -22.96 -1.97
N SER A 390 -13.94 -23.69 -2.93
CA SER A 390 -12.90 -23.14 -3.80
C SER A 390 -13.60 -22.32 -4.87
N GLU A 391 -13.86 -21.05 -4.61
CA GLU A 391 -14.28 -20.14 -5.66
C GLU A 391 -13.02 -19.73 -6.44
N SER A 392 -12.77 -20.36 -7.59
CA SER A 392 -11.77 -19.85 -8.53
C SER A 392 -12.32 -18.55 -9.12
N SER A 393 -12.06 -17.41 -8.46
CA SER A 393 -12.45 -16.13 -9.02
C SER A 393 -11.55 -15.82 -10.22
N ASN A 394 -12.07 -16.02 -11.44
CA ASN A 394 -11.51 -15.39 -12.64
C ASN A 394 -11.79 -13.88 -12.61
N THR A 395 -11.38 -13.18 -11.55
CA THR A 395 -11.28 -11.73 -11.56
C THR A 395 -10.05 -11.40 -12.41
N GLY A 396 -10.29 -11.17 -13.70
CA GLY A 396 -9.29 -10.61 -14.59
C GLY A 396 -8.68 -9.38 -13.93
N ILE A 397 -7.39 -9.48 -13.61
CA ILE A 397 -6.55 -8.34 -13.30
C ILE A 397 -6.78 -7.36 -14.46
N LEU A 398 -7.37 -6.20 -14.18
CA LEU A 398 -7.31 -5.04 -15.07
C LEU A 398 -5.85 -4.58 -15.11
N ALA A 399 -5.03 -5.38 -15.80
CA ALA A 399 -3.73 -4.98 -16.25
C ALA A 399 -3.99 -3.89 -17.28
N GLY A 400 -3.44 -2.69 -17.04
CA GLY A 400 -3.41 -1.64 -18.04
C GLY A 400 -2.66 -2.14 -19.27
N THR A 401 -3.41 -2.71 -20.22
CA THR A 401 -2.88 -3.05 -21.54
C THR A 401 -2.76 -1.76 -22.33
N SER A 402 -1.54 -1.41 -22.69
CA SER A 402 -1.24 -0.52 -23.79
C SER A 402 -1.95 -1.04 -25.05
N VAL A 403 -3.00 -0.35 -25.49
CA VAL A 403 -3.64 -0.62 -26.79
C VAL A 403 -3.26 0.52 -27.73
N GLY A 404 -2.59 0.13 -28.81
CA GLY A 404 -2.24 1.00 -29.91
C GLY A 404 -3.47 1.63 -30.57
N THR A 405 -3.21 2.79 -31.16
CA THR A 405 -4.12 3.61 -31.95
C THR A 405 -5.07 2.83 -32.85
N GLY A 406 -6.37 2.99 -32.63
CA GLY A 406 -7.45 2.53 -33.52
C GLY A 406 -8.68 3.40 -33.33
N LEU A 407 -9.11 4.06 -34.40
CA LEU A 407 -10.19 5.04 -34.49
C LEU A 407 -11.58 4.51 -34.10
N GLY A 408 -12.37 5.36 -33.44
CA GLY A 408 -13.82 5.47 -33.64
C GLY A 408 -14.73 4.78 -32.62
N GLY A 409 -15.53 5.58 -31.90
CA GLY A 409 -16.75 5.10 -31.24
C GLY A 409 -17.06 5.81 -29.93
N ALA A 410 -18.04 6.73 -29.95
CA ALA A 410 -18.63 7.30 -28.75
C ALA A 410 -19.43 6.22 -28.00
N GLY A 411 -19.11 5.99 -26.73
CA GLY A 411 -19.80 5.04 -25.85
C GLY A 411 -19.90 5.57 -24.43
N LEU A 412 -21.13 5.76 -23.97
CA LEU A 412 -21.51 6.14 -22.60
C LEU A 412 -20.99 5.09 -21.61
N GLY A 413 -19.98 5.44 -20.82
CA GLY A 413 -19.45 4.60 -19.74
C GLY A 413 -20.22 4.83 -18.44
N ALA A 414 -21.03 3.86 -18.03
CA ALA A 414 -21.54 3.77 -16.67
C ALA A 414 -20.44 3.20 -15.75
N LEU A 415 -20.04 3.95 -14.71
CA LEU A 415 -19.20 3.45 -13.63
C LEU A 415 -19.92 2.31 -12.90
N ALA A 416 -19.47 1.07 -13.12
CA ALA A 416 -19.83 -0.05 -12.28
C ALA A 416 -19.04 0.03 -10.96
N VAL A 417 -19.66 0.60 -9.93
CA VAL A 417 -19.19 0.43 -8.56
C VAL A 417 -19.32 -1.06 -8.23
N TRP A 418 -18.21 -1.77 -8.12
CA TRP A 418 -18.18 -3.19 -7.75
C TRP A 418 -18.65 -3.35 -6.30
N LYS A 419 -19.94 -3.60 -6.11
CA LYS A 419 -20.59 -3.85 -4.81
C LYS A 419 -20.48 -5.31 -4.33
N GLY A 420 -19.65 -6.12 -4.96
CA GLY A 420 -19.53 -7.57 -4.72
C GLY A 420 -19.32 -7.92 -3.24
N PRO A 421 -18.34 -7.32 -2.54
CA PRO A 421 -18.08 -7.64 -1.14
C PRO A 421 -19.21 -7.24 -0.19
N ALA A 422 -19.84 -6.07 -0.41
CA ALA A 422 -20.94 -5.60 0.43
C ALA A 422 -22.23 -6.42 0.21
N LEU A 423 -22.51 -6.85 -1.02
CA LEU A 423 -23.65 -7.73 -1.30
C LEU A 423 -23.43 -9.14 -0.74
N ILE A 424 -22.20 -9.66 -0.79
CA ILE A 424 -21.85 -10.96 -0.18
C ILE A 424 -21.91 -10.86 1.34
N ALA A 425 -21.36 -9.81 1.96
CA ALA A 425 -21.49 -9.58 3.41
C ALA A 425 -22.96 -9.47 3.83
N LYS A 426 -23.79 -8.80 3.04
CA LYS A 426 -25.24 -8.68 3.28
C LYS A 426 -26.01 -9.97 3.02
N LEU A 427 -25.53 -10.84 2.12
CA LEU A 427 -26.09 -12.17 1.89
C LEU A 427 -25.71 -13.10 3.05
N ILE A 428 -24.45 -13.05 3.50
CA ILE A 428 -23.94 -13.81 4.65
C ILE A 428 -24.61 -13.38 5.95
N ALA A 429 -24.98 -12.10 6.11
CA ALA A 429 -25.69 -11.63 7.30
C ALA A 429 -27.20 -11.90 7.29
N ARG A 430 -27.74 -12.41 6.17
CA ARG A 430 -29.17 -12.77 6.01
C ARG A 430 -29.39 -14.28 5.96
N LEU A 431 -28.32 -15.06 5.90
CA LEU A 431 -28.28 -16.51 6.01
C LEU A 431 -27.77 -16.86 7.41
#